data_AF-A0A552EBK9-F1
#
_entry.id   AF-A0A552EBK9-F1
#
_cell.length_a   1.000
_cell.length_b   1.000
_cell.length_c   1.000
_cell.angle_alpha   90.00
_cell.angle_beta   90.00
_cell.angle_gamma   90.00
#
_symmetry.space_group_name_H-M   'P 1'
#
loop_
_entity.id
_entity.type
_entity.pdbx_description
1 polymer ?
#
loop_
_entity_poly.entity_id
_entity_poly.type
_entity_poly.pdbx_seq_one_letter_code
_entity_poly.pdbx_strand_id
1 'polypeptide(L)'
;IIRFSYNVLVYREFSPDINKPIASGLDSRLMALCDKFLAMFEAYHVPLYLKAEQILIIDNFHCLHSREPYMDPNRSLERVMFV
;
A
#
# COMPACT_ATOMS: atom_id res chain seq x y z
N ILE A 1 6.13 5.76 14.02
CA ILE A 1 6.03 4.91 12.81
C ILE A 1 4.57 4.95 12.36
N ILE A 2 4.30 5.68 11.28
CA ILE A 2 2.94 5.76 10.72
C ILE A 2 2.79 4.57 9.77
N ARG A 3 2.12 3.51 10.20
CA ARG A 3 1.79 2.35 9.36
C ARG A 3 0.50 2.63 8.60
N PHE A 4 0.56 3.43 7.54
CA PHE A 4 -0.57 3.55 6.62
C PHE A 4 -0.56 2.36 5.67
N SER A 5 -1.62 1.57 5.73
CA SER A 5 -1.96 0.66 4.64
C SER A 5 -2.43 1.49 3.45
N TYR A 6 -2.01 1.15 2.23
CA TYR A 6 -2.57 1.73 1.00
C TYR A 6 -4.10 1.61 0.95
N ASN A 7 -4.69 0.61 1.65
CA ASN A 7 -6.14 0.48 1.79
C ASN A 7 -6.79 1.65 2.55
N VAL A 8 -6.10 2.23 3.53
CA VAL A 8 -6.61 3.42 4.25
C VAL A 8 -6.65 4.62 3.31
N LEU A 9 -5.65 4.73 2.42
CA LEU A 9 -5.55 5.82 1.46
C LEU A 9 -6.62 5.72 0.37
N VAL A 10 -6.87 4.50 -0.14
CA VAL A 10 -7.78 4.29 -1.29
C VAL A 10 -9.21 3.99 -0.87
N TYR A 11 -9.40 3.10 0.12
CA TYR A 11 -10.71 2.59 0.51
C TYR A 11 -11.25 3.27 1.77
N ARG A 12 -10.47 4.15 2.41
CA ARG A 12 -10.83 4.84 3.66
C ARG A 12 -11.10 3.88 4.81
N GLU A 13 -10.54 2.67 4.74
CA GLU A 13 -10.71 1.61 5.71
C GLU A 13 -9.35 1.18 6.27
N PHE A 14 -9.29 1.01 7.59
CA PHE A 14 -8.14 0.36 8.21
C PHE A 14 -8.06 -1.09 7.73
N SER A 15 -6.85 -1.55 7.39
CA SER A 15 -6.62 -2.99 7.22
C SER A 15 -7.07 -3.69 8.50
N PRO A 16 -7.92 -4.72 8.40
CA PRO A 16 -8.45 -5.39 9.57
C PRO A 16 -7.29 -5.97 10.38
N ASP A 17 -7.15 -5.51 11.63
CA ASP A 17 -6.33 -6.20 12.61
C ASP A 17 -7.12 -7.44 13.05
N ILE A 18 -6.58 -8.63 12.82
CA ILE A 18 -7.24 -9.91 13.16
C ILE A 18 -7.63 -9.96 14.65
N ASN A 19 -6.93 -9.21 15.50
CA ASN A 19 -7.11 -9.24 16.95
C ASN A 19 -7.83 -8.01 17.51
N LYS A 20 -8.28 -7.06 16.68
CA LYS A 20 -8.93 -5.83 17.16
C LYS A 20 -10.17 -5.48 16.35
N PRO A 21 -11.19 -4.91 17.00
CA PRO A 21 -12.33 -4.36 16.28
C PRO A 21 -11.84 -3.27 15.31
N ILE A 22 -12.35 -3.32 14.07
CA ILE A 22 -12.09 -2.30 13.06
C ILE A 22 -12.63 -0.97 13.61
N ALA A 23 -11.75 0.01 13.80
CA ALA A 23 -12.16 1.35 14.18
C ALA A 23 -13.01 1.93 13.04
N SER A 24 -14.30 2.16 13.30
CA SER A 24 -15.22 2.73 12.33
C SER A 24 -15.02 4.25 12.23
N GLY A 25 -14.58 4.72 11.08
CA GLY A 25 -14.54 6.15 10.74
C GLY A 25 -13.17 6.80 10.96
N LEU A 26 -12.57 7.27 9.86
CA LEU A 26 -11.45 8.21 9.90
C LEU A 26 -12.01 9.62 10.18
N ASP A 27 -11.45 10.33 11.16
CA ASP A 27 -11.85 11.72 11.39
C ASP A 27 -11.48 12.62 10.18
N SER A 28 -12.15 13.74 10.00
CA SER A 28 -11.98 14.62 8.82
C SER A 28 -10.54 15.15 8.64
N ARG A 29 -9.80 15.34 9.72
CA ARG A 29 -8.38 15.70 9.70
C ARG A 29 -7.52 14.55 9.18
N LEU A 30 -7.79 13.33 9.64
CA LEU A 30 -7.09 12.13 9.17
C LEU A 30 -7.39 11.87 7.69
N MET A 31 -8.63 12.07 7.26
CA MET A 31 -9.03 12.02 5.86
C MET A 31 -8.24 13.02 5.00
N ALA A 32 -8.15 14.28 5.42
CA ALA A 32 -7.38 15.29 4.70
C ALA A 32 -5.87 14.98 4.65
N LEU A 33 -5.33 14.27 5.65
CA LEU A 33 -3.96 13.77 5.61
C LEU A 33 -3.81 12.63 4.60
N CYS A 34 -4.74 11.66 4.60
CA CYS A 34 -4.75 10.57 3.63
C CYS A 34 -4.80 11.09 2.18
N ASP A 35 -5.65 12.07 1.91
CA ASP A 35 -5.76 12.68 0.56
C ASP A 35 -4.43 13.32 0.13
N LYS A 36 -3.73 14.00 1.05
CA LYS A 36 -2.39 14.58 0.76
C LYS A 36 -1.34 13.50 0.52
N PHE A 37 -1.34 12.43 1.32
CA PHE A 37 -0.41 11.32 1.12
C PHE A 37 -0.66 10.59 -0.20
N LEU A 38 -1.92 10.40 -0.58
CA LEU A 38 -2.29 9.80 -1.86
C LEU A 38 -1.80 10.68 -3.03
N ALA A 39 -2.06 11.99 -2.98
CA ALA A 39 -1.58 12.91 -4.01
C ALA A 39 -0.05 12.92 -4.13
N MET A 40 0.68 12.85 -3.01
CA MET A 40 2.14 12.71 -3.03
C MET A 40 2.58 11.37 -3.62
N PHE A 41 1.92 10.27 -3.26
CA PHE A 41 2.23 8.97 -3.80
C PHE A 41 2.01 8.95 -5.33
N GLU A 42 0.87 9.45 -5.81
CA GLU A 42 0.58 9.52 -7.24
C GLU A 42 1.58 10.41 -8.00
N ALA A 43 2.02 11.53 -7.42
CA ALA A 43 2.97 12.43 -8.06
C ALA A 43 4.41 11.88 -8.14
N TYR A 44 4.81 11.06 -7.17
CA TYR A 44 6.23 10.67 -7.00
C TYR A 44 6.49 9.16 -7.06
N HIS A 45 5.47 8.33 -7.23
CA HIS A 45 5.68 6.89 -7.37
C HIS A 45 6.54 6.59 -8.60
N VAL A 46 7.35 5.54 -8.49
CA VAL A 46 8.18 5.03 -9.58
C VAL A 46 7.59 3.69 -10.03
N PRO A 47 7.11 3.56 -11.28
CA PRO A 47 6.65 2.29 -11.79
C PRO A 47 7.83 1.33 -11.96
N LEU A 48 7.70 0.13 -11.38
CA LEU A 48 8.69 -0.93 -11.50
C LEU A 48 8.06 -2.15 -12.18
N TYR A 49 8.59 -2.52 -13.34
CA TYR A 49 8.18 -3.70 -14.09
C TYR A 49 9.14 -4.85 -13.82
N LEU A 50 8.74 -5.75 -12.93
CA LEU A 50 9.50 -6.96 -12.64
C LEU A 50 9.37 -7.97 -13.76
N LYS A 51 10.51 -8.48 -14.22
CA LYS A 51 10.63 -9.61 -15.14
C LYS A 51 10.79 -10.91 -14.34
N ALA A 52 10.65 -12.04 -15.02
CA ALA A 52 10.97 -13.34 -14.44
C ALA A 52 12.38 -13.33 -13.83
N GLU A 53 12.55 -14.05 -12.72
CA GLU A 53 13.81 -14.18 -11.97
C GLU A 53 14.33 -12.90 -11.29
N GLN A 54 13.61 -11.78 -11.39
CA GLN A 54 13.95 -10.56 -10.65
C GLN A 54 13.31 -10.56 -9.26
N ILE A 55 14.07 -10.04 -8.29
CA ILE A 55 13.62 -9.89 -6.90
C ILE A 55 13.51 -8.41 -6.60
N LEU A 56 12.39 -8.02 -6.00
CA LEU A 56 12.18 -6.69 -5.42
C LEU A 56 12.28 -6.77 -3.90
N ILE A 57 13.22 -6.04 -3.32
CA ILE A 57 13.35 -5.89 -1.87
C ILE A 57 12.80 -4.52 -1.50
N ILE A 58 11.86 -4.47 -0.55
CA ILE A 58 11.19 -3.25 -0.12
C ILE A 58 11.42 -3.06 1.38
N ASP A 59 11.89 -1.86 1.75
CA ASP A 59 11.87 -1.42 3.15
C ASP A 59 10.46 -0.93 3.51
N ASN A 60 9.71 -1.79 4.21
CA ASN A 60 8.32 -1.53 4.57
C ASN A 60 8.15 -0.41 5.63
N PHE A 61 9.22 0.11 6.22
CA PHE A 61 9.16 1.26 7.13
C PHE A 61 9.21 2.60 6.40
N HIS A 62 9.83 2.64 5.22
CA HIS A 62 10.10 3.87 4.48
C HIS A 62 9.44 3.92 3.09
N CYS A 63 8.96 2.79 2.56
CA CYS A 63 8.39 2.72 1.23
C CYS A 63 6.91 2.27 1.25
N LEU A 64 6.06 3.11 0.67
CA LEU A 64 4.74 2.70 0.21
C LEU A 64 4.88 2.00 -1.14
N HIS A 65 4.12 0.94 -1.35
CA HIS A 65 4.09 0.22 -2.62
C HIS A 65 2.65 -0.17 -2.95
N SER A 66 2.33 -0.15 -4.23
CA SER A 66 1.04 -0.56 -4.78
C SER A 66 1.27 -1.20 -6.15
N ARG A 67 0.19 -1.62 -6.79
CA ARG A 67 0.19 -2.28 -8.08
C ARG A 67 -0.93 -1.69 -8.93
N GLU A 68 -0.59 -1.25 -10.14
CA GLU A 68 -1.58 -0.85 -11.12
C GLU A 68 -2.49 -2.02 -11.51
N PRO A 69 -3.74 -1.75 -11.93
CA PRO A 69 -4.57 -2.75 -12.60
C PRO A 69 -3.85 -3.31 -13.84
N TYR A 70 -3.89 -4.63 -14.04
CA TYR A 70 -3.30 -5.26 -15.22
C TYR A 70 -4.10 -6.49 -15.64
N MET A 71 -4.02 -6.82 -16.93
CA MET A 71 -4.72 -7.93 -17.58
C MET A 71 -3.71 -8.97 -18.10
N ASP A 72 -2.78 -9.39 -17.25
CA ASP A 72 -1.83 -10.48 -17.56
C ASP A 72 -2.16 -11.68 -16.66
N PRO A 73 -2.83 -12.71 -17.18
CA PRO A 73 -3.21 -13.88 -16.39
C PRO A 73 -2.00 -14.72 -15.96
N ASN A 74 -0.82 -14.50 -16.57
CA ASN A 74 0.38 -15.30 -16.32
C ASN A 74 1.34 -14.61 -15.33
N ARG A 75 1.05 -13.39 -14.88
CA ARG A 75 1.89 -12.69 -13.91
C ARG A 75 1.79 -13.37 -12.54
N SER A 76 2.87 -14.02 -12.12
CA SER A 76 3.02 -14.64 -10.80
C SER A 76 4.17 -14.01 -10.03
N LEU A 77 3.96 -13.75 -8.74
CA LEU A 77 4.98 -13.24 -7.81
C LEU A 77 4.83 -13.96 -6.47
N GLU A 78 5.95 -14.34 -5.89
CA GLU A 78 6.01 -14.86 -4.52
C GLU A 78 6.46 -13.75 -3.56
N ARG A 79 5.94 -13.76 -2.33
CA ARG A 79 6.27 -12.76 -1.30
C ARG A 79 6.74 -13.45 -0.03
N VAL A 80 7.92 -13.06 0.44
CA VAL A 80 8.48 -13.45 1.73
C VAL A 80 8.52 -12.21 2.63
N MET A 81 8.03 -12.35 3.87
CA MET A 81 8.12 -11.31 4.89
C MET A 81 9.28 -11.61 5.84
N PHE A 82 10.18 -10.65 6.02
CA PHE A 82 11.21 -10.69 7.04
C PHE A 82 10.67 -9.97 8.30
N VAL A 83 10.81 -10.61 9.46
CA VAL A 83 10.32 -10.12 10.76
C VAL A 83 11.46 -9.51 11.55
#